data_AF-A0A7C4YGL3-F1
#
_entry.id   AF-A0A7C4YGL3-F1
#
_cell.length_a   1.000
_cell.length_b   1.000
_cell.length_c   1.000
_cell.angle_alpha   90.00
_cell.angle_beta   90.00
_cell.angle_gamma   90.00
#
_symmetry.space_group_name_H-M   'P 1'
#
loop_
_entity.id
_entity.type
_entity.pdbx_description
1 polymer ?
#
loop_
_entity_poly.entity_id
_entity_poly.type
_entity_poly.pdbx_seq_one_letter_code
_entity_poly.pdbx_strand_id
1 'polypeptide(L)'
;MRRLALLMLCCGVGAGLAEPPALRSYDNRLKKLANPPPLLADYPEFVEPVRERIRYEAAAVVDDEKADLHVRAWRFSYNARGIIEMPNHLRAAETAVIMVHPWGVDDGQGWRTPEPAGAADFCTVEKNHLAGRHTRQVIQPFLNSLRGKAAFIMYSLPGNRDSIRKKLYRSFDHQPSDAEREEGAKELSQALTSFKYVGQPLPATLRLS
;
A
#
# COMPACT_ATOMS: atom_id res chain seq x y z
N MET A 1 -32.94 51.01 -28.87
CA MET A 1 -32.22 49.84 -29.43
C MET A 1 -30.99 49.56 -28.57
N ARG A 2 -31.05 48.56 -27.68
CA ARG A 2 -29.88 48.05 -26.94
C ARG A 2 -29.66 46.62 -27.40
N ARG A 3 -28.54 46.35 -28.06
CA ARG A 3 -28.14 45.00 -28.50
C ARG A 3 -27.56 44.27 -27.30
N LEU A 4 -28.20 43.18 -26.90
CA LEU A 4 -27.70 42.24 -25.91
C LEU A 4 -26.72 41.29 -26.62
N ALA A 5 -25.44 41.35 -26.29
CA ALA A 5 -24.46 40.37 -26.76
C ALA A 5 -24.40 39.22 -25.75
N LEU A 6 -24.87 38.04 -26.16
CA LEU A 6 -24.77 36.81 -25.38
C LEU A 6 -23.37 36.22 -25.60
N LEU A 7 -22.50 36.33 -24.60
CA LEU A 7 -21.18 35.70 -24.61
C LEU A 7 -21.35 34.24 -24.17
N MET A 8 -21.33 33.30 -25.10
CA MET A 8 -21.36 31.87 -24.81
C MET A 8 -19.93 31.43 -24.43
N LEU A 9 -19.67 31.27 -23.13
CA LEU A 9 -18.40 30.78 -22.62
C LEU A 9 -18.39 29.24 -22.74
N CYS A 10 -17.81 28.71 -23.81
CA CYS A 10 -17.54 27.28 -23.93
C CYS A 10 -16.43 26.88 -22.94
N CYS A 11 -16.80 26.36 -21.78
CA CYS A 11 -15.88 25.63 -20.90
C CYS A 11 -15.49 24.30 -21.56
N GLY A 12 -14.49 24.33 -22.43
CA GLY A 12 -13.80 23.13 -22.88
C GLY A 12 -13.00 22.54 -21.71
N VAL A 13 -13.49 21.44 -21.14
CA VAL A 13 -12.68 20.60 -20.25
C VAL A 13 -11.64 19.91 -21.13
N GLY A 14 -10.49 20.56 -21.32
CA GLY A 14 -9.32 19.93 -21.90
C GLY A 14 -8.83 18.86 -20.94
N ALA A 15 -9.01 17.59 -21.27
CA ALA A 15 -8.24 16.52 -20.67
C ALA A 15 -6.76 16.79 -21.00
N GLY A 16 -6.02 17.38 -20.06
CA GLY A 16 -4.59 17.57 -20.19
C GLY A 16 -3.94 16.19 -20.31
N LEU A 17 -3.49 15.82 -21.50
CA LEU A 17 -2.57 14.72 -21.68
C LEU A 17 -1.30 15.10 -20.92
N ALA A 18 -0.96 14.34 -19.88
CA ALA A 18 0.31 14.53 -19.18
C ALA A 18 1.45 14.45 -20.19
N GLU A 19 2.37 15.41 -20.16
CA GLU A 19 3.56 15.36 -20.99
C GLU A 19 4.31 14.05 -20.72
N PRO A 20 4.87 13.41 -21.76
CA PRO A 20 5.63 12.19 -21.57
C PRO A 20 6.78 12.47 -20.58
N PRO A 21 6.96 11.60 -19.57
CA PRO A 21 7.95 11.85 -18.53
C PRO A 21 9.33 12.00 -19.15
N ALA A 22 10.06 13.05 -18.76
CA ALA A 22 11.42 13.27 -19.21
C ALA A 22 12.29 12.05 -18.88
N LEU A 23 13.13 11.63 -19.82
CA LEU A 23 14.04 10.51 -19.62
C LEU A 23 15.06 10.86 -18.53
N ARG A 24 14.97 10.20 -17.37
CA ARG A 24 15.89 10.39 -16.25
C ARG A 24 16.85 9.22 -16.14
N SER A 25 18.15 9.51 -16.13
CA SER A 25 19.18 8.52 -15.81
C SER A 25 19.28 8.34 -14.29
N TYR A 26 19.19 7.11 -13.81
CA TYR A 26 19.40 6.77 -12.41
C TYR A 26 20.81 6.22 -12.19
N ASP A 27 21.61 6.90 -11.37
CA ASP A 27 22.93 6.40 -10.96
C ASP A 27 22.77 5.36 -9.86
N ASN A 28 22.94 4.09 -10.22
CA ASN A 28 22.82 2.95 -9.29
C ASN A 28 24.08 2.76 -8.45
N ARG A 29 24.56 3.84 -7.81
CA ARG A 29 25.72 3.85 -6.92
C ARG A 29 25.30 3.57 -5.49
N LEU A 30 26.03 2.67 -4.83
CA LEU A 30 25.83 2.32 -3.42
C LEU A 30 26.97 2.87 -2.57
N LYS A 31 26.62 3.59 -1.50
CA LYS A 31 27.56 4.07 -0.48
C LYS A 31 27.34 3.27 0.80
N LYS A 32 28.36 2.58 1.30
CA LYS A 32 28.27 1.88 2.58
C LYS A 32 28.00 2.87 3.71
N LEU A 33 27.01 2.58 4.54
CA LEU A 33 26.69 3.37 5.73
C LEU A 33 27.61 2.96 6.89
N ALA A 34 28.15 3.96 7.58
CA ALA A 34 28.89 3.75 8.82
C ALA A 34 27.92 3.91 10.00
N ASN A 35 27.82 2.89 10.85
CA ASN A 35 26.97 2.87 12.07
C ASN A 35 25.54 3.41 11.83
N PRO A 36 24.79 2.86 10.87
CA PRO A 36 23.45 3.36 10.58
C PRO A 36 22.51 3.14 11.78
N PRO A 37 21.58 4.08 12.04
CA PRO A 37 20.59 3.92 13.12
C PRO A 37 19.68 2.72 12.81
N PRO A 38 19.06 2.07 13.81
CA PRO A 38 18.15 0.96 13.56
C PRO A 38 17.09 1.32 12.51
N LEU A 39 16.77 0.37 11.62
CA LEU A 39 15.63 0.57 10.73
C LEU A 39 14.37 0.64 11.60
N LEU A 40 13.52 1.63 11.34
CA LEU A 40 12.26 1.81 12.07
C LEU A 40 12.47 1.85 13.60
N ALA A 41 13.51 2.56 14.04
CA ALA A 41 13.92 2.66 15.45
C ALA A 41 12.82 3.15 16.40
N ASP A 42 11.77 3.77 15.86
CA ASP A 42 10.63 4.27 16.63
C ASP A 42 9.78 3.13 17.22
N TYR A 43 9.85 1.92 16.66
CA TYR A 43 9.10 0.75 17.12
C TYR A 43 9.97 -0.52 17.14
N PRO A 44 10.98 -0.58 18.04
CA PRO A 44 11.97 -1.65 18.08
C PRO A 44 11.36 -3.06 18.21
N GLU A 45 10.21 -3.18 18.87
CA GLU A 45 9.48 -4.44 19.09
C GLU A 45 8.98 -5.13 17.80
N PHE A 46 8.88 -4.40 16.68
CA PHE A 46 8.44 -4.98 15.40
C PHE A 46 9.61 -5.31 14.46
N VAL A 47 10.83 -4.84 14.74
CA VAL A 47 11.89 -4.68 13.72
C VAL A 47 13.23 -5.27 14.14
N GLU A 48 13.34 -5.69 15.40
CA GLU A 48 14.55 -6.31 15.95
C GLU A 48 15.21 -7.44 15.13
N PRO A 49 14.52 -8.27 14.29
CA PRO A 49 15.21 -9.41 13.68
C PRO A 49 16.11 -9.07 12.47
N VAL A 50 16.07 -7.87 11.86
CA VAL A 50 16.93 -7.58 10.70
C VAL A 50 18.27 -6.97 11.13
N ARG A 51 19.16 -7.80 11.70
CA ARG A 51 20.53 -7.42 12.06
C ARG A 51 21.50 -7.73 10.92
N GLU A 52 21.31 -7.08 9.78
CA GLU A 52 22.26 -7.23 8.68
C GLU A 52 23.54 -6.46 8.92
N ARG A 53 24.69 -7.12 8.69
CA ARG A 53 26.01 -6.55 9.04
C ARG A 53 26.40 -5.39 8.13
N ILE A 54 25.74 -5.24 6.98
CA ILE A 54 26.09 -4.25 5.97
C ILE A 54 24.83 -3.55 5.46
N ARG A 55 24.87 -2.21 5.47
CA ARG A 55 23.83 -1.35 4.93
C ARG A 55 24.45 -0.34 3.98
N TYR A 56 23.70 0.02 2.96
CA TYR A 56 24.09 0.95 1.92
C TYR A 56 23.03 2.03 1.77
N GLU A 57 23.45 3.23 1.44
CA GLU A 57 22.61 4.27 0.89
C GLU A 57 22.76 4.29 -0.62
N ALA A 58 21.63 4.31 -1.33
CA ALA A 58 21.53 4.58 -2.75
C ALA A 58 21.00 6.00 -3.00
N ALA A 59 21.13 6.47 -4.23
CA ALA A 59 20.54 7.73 -4.65
C ALA A 59 19.01 7.72 -4.52
N ALA A 60 18.42 8.91 -4.38
CA ALA A 60 16.97 9.07 -4.30
C ALA A 60 16.28 8.62 -5.60
N VAL A 61 15.18 7.87 -5.47
CA VAL A 61 14.34 7.53 -6.61
C VAL A 61 13.43 8.70 -6.97
N VAL A 62 12.92 9.42 -5.97
CA VAL A 62 12.17 10.66 -6.14
C VAL A 62 12.82 11.74 -5.28
N ASP A 63 13.10 12.89 -5.90
CA ASP A 63 13.74 14.04 -5.27
C ASP A 63 13.12 15.32 -5.82
N ASP A 64 11.92 15.62 -5.32
CA ASP A 64 11.14 16.78 -5.75
C ASP A 64 11.70 18.07 -5.17
N GLU A 65 11.72 19.13 -5.98
CA GLU A 65 11.95 20.48 -5.45
C GLU A 65 10.86 20.86 -4.44
N LYS A 66 11.25 21.48 -3.33
CA LYS A 66 10.34 21.91 -2.24
C LYS A 66 9.56 20.76 -1.60
N ALA A 67 10.16 19.57 -1.56
CA ALA A 67 9.59 18.42 -0.85
C ALA A 67 9.28 18.73 0.62
N ASP A 68 8.15 18.19 1.09
CA ASP A 68 7.65 18.29 2.46
C ASP A 68 7.26 16.91 3.05
N LEU A 69 7.42 15.84 2.26
CA LEU A 69 7.31 14.45 2.67
C LEU A 69 8.64 13.74 2.44
N HIS A 70 9.31 13.38 3.55
CA HIS A 70 10.60 12.69 3.53
C HIS A 70 10.40 11.24 3.96
N VAL A 71 10.68 10.30 3.06
CA VAL A 71 10.51 8.86 3.32
C VAL A 71 11.77 8.10 2.96
N ARG A 72 12.10 7.07 3.75
CA ARG A 72 13.23 6.18 3.48
C ARG A 72 12.70 4.81 3.10
N ALA A 73 12.80 4.48 1.81
CA ALA A 73 12.52 3.14 1.34
C ALA A 73 13.73 2.24 1.61
N TRP A 74 13.50 0.96 1.82
CA TRP A 74 14.59 0.00 1.97
C TRP A 74 14.23 -1.35 1.37
N ARG A 75 15.25 -2.10 0.96
CA ARG A 75 15.12 -3.48 0.49
C ARG A 75 16.37 -4.28 0.84
N PHE A 76 16.21 -5.59 1.03
CA PHE A 76 17.36 -6.48 1.02
C PHE A 76 17.84 -6.72 -0.41
N SER A 77 19.15 -6.71 -0.63
CA SER A 77 19.77 -7.02 -1.93
C SER A 77 20.68 -8.23 -1.79
N TYR A 78 20.32 -9.31 -2.51
CA TYR A 78 21.17 -10.50 -2.59
C TYR A 78 22.50 -10.23 -3.28
N ASN A 79 22.55 -9.32 -4.26
CA ASN A 79 23.78 -8.97 -4.98
C ASN A 79 24.74 -8.16 -4.10
N ALA A 80 24.21 -7.21 -3.33
CA ALA A 80 25.02 -6.39 -2.42
C ALA A 80 25.27 -7.06 -1.06
N ARG A 81 24.60 -8.20 -0.80
CA ARG A 81 24.61 -8.93 0.48
C ARG A 81 24.36 -8.00 1.67
N GLY A 82 23.32 -7.18 1.57
CA GLY A 82 22.98 -6.18 2.58
C GLY A 82 21.72 -5.41 2.26
N ILE A 83 21.36 -4.50 3.16
CA ILE A 83 20.19 -3.65 3.00
C ILE A 83 20.59 -2.41 2.20
N ILE A 84 19.77 -2.05 1.22
CA ILE A 84 19.88 -0.79 0.48
C ILE A 84 18.76 0.12 0.95
N GLU A 85 19.12 1.29 1.42
CA GLU A 85 18.23 2.37 1.83
C GLU A 85 18.25 3.49 0.78
N MET A 86 17.08 4.02 0.47
CA MET A 86 16.90 5.09 -0.51
C MET A 86 16.13 6.23 0.17
N PRO A 87 16.78 7.35 0.50
CA PRO A 87 16.08 8.56 0.93
C PRO A 87 15.30 9.10 -0.27
N ASN A 88 14.02 9.41 -0.09
CA ASN A 88 13.20 10.04 -1.11
C ASN A 88 12.56 11.29 -0.51
N HIS A 89 12.47 12.32 -1.34
CA HIS A 89 11.91 13.61 -1.00
C HIS A 89 10.77 13.88 -1.98
N LEU A 90 9.56 13.96 -1.46
CA LEU A 90 8.35 14.07 -2.26
C LEU A 90 7.57 15.30 -1.83
N ARG A 91 6.81 15.86 -2.76
CA ARG A 91 5.74 16.81 -2.43
C ARG A 91 4.49 16.03 -2.01
N ALA A 92 4.10 16.14 -0.74
CA ALA A 92 2.97 15.44 -0.17
C ALA A 92 1.69 15.68 -0.98
N ALA A 93 1.41 16.94 -1.31
CA ALA A 93 0.22 17.35 -2.05
C ALA A 93 0.12 16.77 -3.47
N GLU A 94 1.19 16.20 -4.00
CA GLU A 94 1.25 15.55 -5.32
C GLU A 94 1.50 14.03 -5.21
N THR A 95 1.49 13.49 -4.00
CA THR A 95 1.79 12.09 -3.71
C THR A 95 0.52 11.33 -3.32
N ALA A 96 0.31 10.18 -3.95
CA ALA A 96 -0.62 9.16 -3.47
C ALA A 96 0.13 8.15 -2.60
N VAL A 97 -0.31 7.95 -1.37
CA VAL A 97 0.20 6.89 -0.49
C VAL A 97 -0.77 5.72 -0.54
N ILE A 98 -0.31 4.58 -1.04
CA ILE A 98 -1.12 3.39 -1.24
C ILE A 98 -0.61 2.29 -0.32
N MET A 99 -1.41 1.91 0.66
CA MET A 99 -1.16 0.71 1.45
C MET A 99 -1.65 -0.50 0.67
N VAL A 100 -0.73 -1.37 0.26
CA VAL A 100 -1.09 -2.60 -0.43
C VAL A 100 -1.47 -3.64 0.61
N HIS A 101 -2.75 -3.97 0.69
CA HIS A 101 -3.21 -5.05 1.56
C HIS A 101 -2.74 -6.39 0.96
N PRO A 102 -1.98 -7.20 1.72
CA PRO A 102 -1.49 -8.48 1.22
C PRO A 102 -2.66 -9.44 0.96
N TRP A 103 -2.56 -10.21 -0.12
CA TRP A 103 -3.50 -11.32 -0.31
C TRP A 103 -3.23 -12.37 0.75
N GLY A 104 -4.28 -12.92 1.38
CA GLY A 104 -4.05 -14.02 2.30
C GLY A 104 -3.94 -13.65 3.78
N VAL A 105 -4.28 -12.43 4.21
CA VAL A 105 -4.13 -12.03 5.62
C VAL A 105 -5.35 -12.38 6.47
N ASP A 106 -5.11 -13.00 7.63
CA ASP A 106 -6.07 -13.00 8.72
C ASP A 106 -5.96 -11.69 9.52
N ASP A 107 -6.71 -10.68 9.08
CA ASP A 107 -6.74 -9.35 9.69
C ASP A 107 -7.94 -9.14 10.62
N GLY A 108 -8.67 -10.21 10.94
CA GLY A 108 -9.87 -10.18 11.78
C GLY A 108 -11.16 -9.80 11.06
N GLN A 109 -11.18 -9.68 9.72
CA GLN A 109 -12.41 -9.40 8.96
C GLN A 109 -13.35 -10.63 8.82
N GLY A 110 -12.92 -11.82 9.24
CA GLY A 110 -13.78 -13.01 9.31
C GLY A 110 -13.16 -14.30 8.75
N TRP A 111 -11.94 -14.26 8.24
CA TRP A 111 -11.22 -15.48 7.88
C TRP A 111 -10.94 -16.34 9.11
N ARG A 112 -10.99 -17.66 8.89
CA ARG A 112 -10.65 -18.68 9.88
C ARG A 112 -9.67 -19.63 9.25
N THR A 113 -8.41 -19.28 9.33
CA THR A 113 -7.37 -20.01 8.61
C THR A 113 -7.05 -21.34 9.30
N PRO A 114 -6.67 -22.40 8.57
CA PRO A 114 -6.20 -23.64 9.19
C PRO A 114 -4.99 -23.40 10.09
N GLU A 115 -4.78 -24.27 11.07
CA GLU A 115 -3.57 -24.32 11.88
C GLU A 115 -2.77 -25.60 11.54
N PRO A 116 -1.43 -25.57 11.62
CA PRO A 116 -0.57 -24.45 12.02
C PRO A 116 -0.28 -23.45 10.89
N ALA A 117 -0.66 -23.77 9.65
CA ALA A 117 -0.43 -22.95 8.46
C ALA A 117 -1.70 -22.19 8.07
N GLY A 118 -1.69 -20.88 8.31
CA GLY A 118 -2.81 -19.98 8.01
C GLY A 118 -2.91 -19.59 6.54
N ALA A 119 -3.83 -18.67 6.24
CA ALA A 119 -3.91 -18.08 4.91
C ALA A 119 -2.61 -17.32 4.59
N ALA A 120 -2.37 -17.17 3.28
CA ALA A 120 -1.05 -17.12 2.65
C ALA A 120 -0.07 -16.03 3.12
N ASP A 121 -0.49 -15.02 3.88
CA ASP A 121 0.43 -14.02 4.40
C ASP A 121 0.90 -14.36 5.81
N PHE A 122 2.19 -14.17 6.07
CA PHE A 122 2.90 -14.50 7.31
C PHE A 122 2.87 -15.98 7.82
N CYS A 123 2.07 -16.86 7.22
CA CYS A 123 2.02 -18.32 7.39
C CYS A 123 1.60 -18.87 8.77
N THR A 124 1.85 -18.18 9.88
CA THR A 124 1.52 -18.66 11.24
C THR A 124 0.63 -17.67 12.00
N VAL A 125 -0.14 -18.18 12.95
CA VAL A 125 -1.06 -17.38 13.79
C VAL A 125 -0.30 -16.27 14.52
N GLU A 126 0.87 -16.58 15.09
CA GLU A 126 1.69 -15.62 15.84
C GLU A 126 2.17 -14.48 14.95
N LYS A 127 2.62 -14.80 13.72
CA LYS A 127 3.10 -13.78 12.79
C LYS A 127 1.96 -12.93 12.24
N ASN A 128 0.78 -13.52 11.99
CA ASN A 128 -0.43 -12.77 11.64
C ASN A 128 -0.84 -11.79 12.75
N HIS A 129 -0.83 -12.23 14.01
CA HIS A 129 -1.09 -11.35 15.14
C HIS A 129 -0.05 -10.23 15.26
N LEU A 130 1.24 -10.54 15.06
CA LEU A 130 2.29 -9.53 15.08
C LEU A 130 2.10 -8.49 13.97
N ALA A 131 1.82 -8.92 12.75
CA ALA A 131 1.54 -8.04 11.61
C ALA A 131 0.30 -7.18 11.83
N GLY A 132 -0.76 -7.76 12.40
CA GLY A 132 -1.98 -7.02 12.77
C GLY A 132 -1.70 -5.95 13.84
N ARG A 133 -0.87 -6.25 14.85
CA ARG A 133 -0.44 -5.25 15.84
C ARG A 133 0.37 -4.13 15.20
N HIS A 134 1.36 -4.47 14.37
CA HIS A 134 2.16 -3.48 13.64
C HIS A 134 1.29 -2.56 12.77
N THR A 135 0.32 -3.15 12.07
CA THR A 135 -0.63 -2.39 11.24
C THR A 135 -1.41 -1.37 12.06
N ARG A 136 -1.92 -1.75 13.24
CA ARG A 136 -2.69 -0.86 14.11
C ARG A 136 -1.84 0.20 14.83
N GLN A 137 -0.64 -0.16 15.24
CA GLN A 137 0.20 0.70 16.10
C GLN A 137 1.14 1.61 15.31
N VAL A 138 1.56 1.20 14.10
CA VAL A 138 2.55 1.92 13.30
C VAL A 138 1.93 2.46 12.01
N ILE A 139 1.42 1.55 11.17
CA ILE A 139 0.98 1.90 9.82
C ILE A 139 -0.27 2.79 9.85
N GLN A 140 -1.29 2.43 10.63
CA GLN A 140 -2.53 3.20 10.69
C GLN A 140 -2.30 4.64 11.20
N PRO A 141 -1.58 4.89 12.31
CA PRO A 141 -1.25 6.25 12.74
C PRO A 141 -0.45 7.02 11.69
N PHE A 142 0.54 6.38 11.04
CA PHE A 142 1.31 7.01 9.97
C PHE A 142 0.41 7.46 8.81
N LEU A 143 -0.43 6.57 8.28
CA LEU A 143 -1.37 6.91 7.20
C LEU A 143 -2.36 8.00 7.63
N ASN A 144 -2.85 7.95 8.86
CA ASN A 144 -3.75 8.98 9.39
C ASN A 144 -3.07 10.35 9.49
N SER A 145 -1.79 10.40 9.86
CA SER A 145 -1.02 11.64 9.96
C SER A 145 -0.80 12.36 8.62
N LEU A 146 -0.96 11.63 7.51
CA LEU A 146 -0.84 12.12 6.15
C LEU A 146 -2.19 12.51 5.52
N ARG A 147 -3.33 12.20 6.18
CA ARG A 147 -4.65 12.63 5.70
C ARG A 147 -4.73 14.16 5.73
N GLY A 148 -5.15 14.74 4.61
CA GLY A 148 -5.19 16.20 4.42
C GLY A 148 -3.84 16.83 4.04
N LYS A 149 -2.75 16.04 3.97
CA LYS A 149 -1.44 16.47 3.49
C LYS A 149 -1.09 15.80 2.16
N ALA A 150 -1.19 14.47 2.11
CA ALA A 150 -1.01 13.71 0.89
C ALA A 150 -2.22 13.90 -0.04
N ALA A 151 -1.98 13.89 -1.36
CA ALA A 151 -3.04 13.98 -2.37
C ALA A 151 -4.11 12.90 -2.14
N PHE A 152 -3.65 11.66 -1.92
CA PHE A 152 -4.51 10.53 -1.64
C PHE A 152 -3.88 9.59 -0.60
N ILE A 153 -4.73 9.06 0.28
CA ILE A 153 -4.43 7.89 1.11
C ILE A 153 -5.35 6.77 0.66
N MET A 154 -4.78 5.73 0.06
CA MET A 154 -5.52 4.64 -0.59
C MET A 154 -5.12 3.29 -0.02
N TYR A 155 -6.01 2.33 -0.18
CA TYR A 155 -5.75 0.93 0.13
C TYR A 155 -5.94 0.12 -1.16
N SER A 156 -4.94 -0.64 -1.56
CA SER A 156 -5.09 -1.60 -2.64
C SER A 156 -5.94 -2.76 -2.14
N LEU A 157 -6.93 -3.17 -2.92
CA LEU A 157 -7.75 -4.35 -2.66
C LEU A 157 -7.48 -5.40 -3.75
N PRO A 158 -7.55 -6.71 -3.41
CA PRO A 158 -7.38 -7.75 -4.41
C PRO A 158 -8.57 -7.80 -5.37
N GLY A 159 -8.29 -7.96 -6.66
CA GLY A 159 -9.30 -8.16 -7.69
C GLY A 159 -10.10 -6.90 -8.06
N ASN A 160 -11.24 -7.12 -8.71
CA ASN A 160 -12.17 -6.06 -9.09
C ASN A 160 -13.08 -5.67 -7.92
N ARG A 161 -13.60 -4.45 -7.95
CA ARG A 161 -14.62 -3.99 -6.99
C ARG A 161 -15.89 -4.84 -7.11
N ASP A 162 -16.09 -5.77 -6.19
CA ASP A 162 -17.34 -6.50 -6.03
C ASP A 162 -18.40 -5.70 -5.26
N SER A 163 -19.63 -6.24 -5.19
CA SER A 163 -20.77 -5.58 -4.53
C SER A 163 -20.59 -5.39 -3.03
N ILE A 164 -19.91 -6.32 -2.34
CA ILE A 164 -19.68 -6.27 -0.90
C ILE A 164 -18.67 -5.15 -0.60
N ARG A 165 -17.53 -5.15 -1.30
CA ARG A 165 -16.47 -4.14 -1.17
C ARG A 165 -16.94 -2.76 -1.59
N LYS A 166 -17.85 -2.66 -2.58
CA LYS A 166 -18.49 -1.39 -2.95
C LYS A 166 -19.23 -0.77 -1.76
N LYS A 167 -19.93 -1.56 -0.94
CA LYS A 167 -20.66 -1.08 0.25
C LYS A 167 -19.73 -0.67 1.40
N LEU A 168 -18.50 -1.19 1.42
CA LEU A 168 -17.54 -0.96 2.51
C LEU A 168 -16.56 0.18 2.23
N TYR A 169 -16.04 0.27 1.01
CA TYR A 169 -14.89 1.11 0.71
C TYR A 169 -15.26 2.27 -0.21
N ARG A 170 -14.77 3.46 0.14
CA ARG A 170 -14.85 4.64 -0.74
C ARG A 170 -13.96 4.42 -1.96
N SER A 171 -14.48 4.70 -3.15
CA SER A 171 -13.75 4.75 -4.42
C SER A 171 -13.83 6.15 -5.03
N PHE A 172 -13.25 6.33 -6.22
CA PHE A 172 -13.26 7.62 -6.93
C PHE A 172 -14.69 8.09 -7.29
N ASP A 173 -15.58 7.15 -7.56
CA ASP A 173 -16.93 7.33 -8.08
C ASP A 173 -18.04 7.01 -7.06
N HIS A 174 -17.68 6.57 -5.84
CA HIS A 174 -18.67 6.13 -4.85
C HIS A 174 -18.21 6.34 -3.42
N GLN A 175 -19.13 6.84 -2.60
CA GLN A 175 -18.95 7.01 -1.16
C GLN A 175 -20.08 6.25 -0.45
N PRO A 176 -19.79 5.13 0.22
CA PRO A 176 -20.79 4.37 0.94
C PRO A 176 -21.34 5.14 2.14
N SER A 177 -22.65 5.08 2.32
CA SER A 177 -23.38 5.49 3.51
C SER A 177 -23.06 4.59 4.71
N ASP A 178 -23.43 5.03 5.91
CA ASP A 178 -23.25 4.22 7.13
C ASP A 178 -24.08 2.92 7.08
N ALA A 179 -25.28 2.97 6.50
CA ALA A 179 -26.14 1.81 6.31
C ALA A 179 -25.52 0.79 5.33
N GLU A 180 -24.97 1.27 4.20
CA GLU A 180 -24.24 0.41 3.27
C GLU A 180 -23.03 -0.23 3.95
N ARG A 181 -22.26 0.53 4.74
CA ARG A 181 -21.11 0.00 5.47
C ARG A 181 -21.50 -1.09 6.45
N GLU A 182 -22.58 -0.89 7.19
CA GLU A 182 -23.08 -1.87 8.14
C GLU A 182 -23.52 -3.17 7.44
N GLU A 183 -24.26 -3.05 6.34
CA GLU A 183 -24.68 -4.18 5.53
C GLU A 183 -23.49 -4.90 4.89
N GLY A 184 -22.58 -4.16 4.26
CA GLY A 184 -21.38 -4.69 3.64
C GLY A 184 -20.46 -5.39 4.64
N ALA A 185 -20.39 -4.93 5.89
CA ALA A 185 -19.62 -5.60 6.95
C ALA A 185 -20.21 -6.97 7.30
N LYS A 186 -21.55 -7.07 7.38
CA LYS A 186 -22.26 -8.34 7.61
C LYS A 186 -22.03 -9.31 6.44
N GLU A 187 -22.20 -8.83 5.21
CA GLU A 187 -21.97 -9.61 4.00
C GLU A 187 -20.53 -10.10 3.88
N LEU A 188 -19.56 -9.22 4.16
CA LEU A 188 -18.15 -9.58 4.11
C LEU A 188 -17.83 -10.64 5.16
N SER A 189 -18.25 -10.44 6.41
CA SER A 189 -18.05 -11.42 7.47
C SER A 189 -18.67 -12.78 7.10
N GLN A 190 -19.87 -12.79 6.49
CA GLN A 190 -20.52 -14.02 6.06
C GLN A 190 -19.72 -14.69 4.92
N ALA A 191 -19.29 -13.93 3.92
CA ALA A 191 -18.52 -14.45 2.80
C ALA A 191 -17.19 -15.07 3.27
N LEU A 192 -16.46 -14.35 4.12
CA LEU A 192 -15.16 -14.77 4.66
C LEU A 192 -15.28 -15.97 5.60
N THR A 193 -16.29 -16.02 6.48
CA THR A 193 -16.48 -17.15 7.41
C THR A 193 -17.02 -18.40 6.72
N SER A 194 -17.72 -18.24 5.59
CA SER A 194 -18.24 -19.38 4.80
C SER A 194 -17.16 -20.11 3.98
N PHE A 195 -15.98 -19.52 3.83
CA PHE A 195 -14.91 -20.11 3.02
C PHE A 195 -14.38 -21.41 3.66
N LYS A 196 -14.40 -22.50 2.88
CA LYS A 196 -13.87 -23.79 3.31
C LYS A 196 -12.43 -23.94 2.84
N TYR A 197 -11.49 -23.94 3.78
CA TYR A 197 -10.07 -24.15 3.52
C TYR A 197 -9.75 -25.62 3.27
N VAL A 198 -10.26 -26.17 2.18
CA VAL A 198 -9.97 -27.54 1.72
C VAL A 198 -9.25 -27.43 0.38
N GLY A 199 -7.97 -27.79 0.38
CA GLY A 199 -7.20 -27.92 -0.86
C GLY A 199 -7.79 -29.02 -1.75
N GLN A 200 -7.66 -28.86 -3.06
CA GLN A 200 -7.99 -29.94 -3.99
C GLN A 200 -6.87 -31.00 -3.99
N PRO A 201 -7.16 -32.26 -4.34
CA PRO A 201 -6.12 -33.25 -4.60
C PRO A 201 -5.12 -32.74 -5.63
N LEU A 202 -3.85 -33.13 -5.48
CA LEU A 202 -2.83 -32.85 -6.49
C LEU A 202 -3.30 -33.43 -7.84
N PRO A 203 -3.38 -32.64 -8.92
CA PRO A 203 -3.76 -33.17 -10.22
C PRO A 203 -2.72 -34.20 -10.67
N ALA A 204 -3.18 -35.37 -11.11
CA ALA A 204 -2.30 -36.45 -11.55
C ALA A 204 -1.44 -36.07 -12.77
N THR A 205 -1.96 -35.18 -13.63
CA THR A 205 -1.25 -34.62 -14.77
C THR A 205 -1.61 -33.15 -14.92
N LEU A 206 -0.63 -32.35 -15.37
CA LEU A 206 -0.81 -30.94 -15.72
C LEU A 206 -0.45 -30.77 -17.20
N ARG A 207 -1.32 -30.10 -17.96
CA ARG A 207 -0.96 -29.63 -19.31
C ARG A 207 -0.26 -28.27 -19.17
N LEU A 208 0.95 -28.19 -19.67
CA LEU A 208 1.72 -26.96 -19.76
C LEU A 208 1.51 -26.34 -21.15
N SER A 209 1.42 -25.02 -21.21
CA SER A 209 1.36 -24.21 -22.43
C SER A 209 2.59 -23.32 -22.54
#